data_AF-A0A7N0RFD0-F1
#
_entry.id   AF-A0A7N0RFD0-F1
#
_cell.length_a   1.000
_cell.length_b   1.000
_cell.length_c   1.000
_cell.angle_alpha   90.00
_cell.angle_beta   90.00
_cell.angle_gamma   90.00
#
_symmetry.space_group_name_H-M   'P 1'
#
loop_
_entity.id
_entity.type
_entity.pdbx_description
1 polymer ?
#
loop_
_entity_poly.entity_id
_entity_poly.type
_entity_poly.pdbx_seq_one_letter_code
_entity_poly.pdbx_strand_id
1 'polypeptide(L)'
;MKIATENAENHISSSPKSPSALLSDHGLKAFGGVTKVPASGNAGRQVRRTHSGKVVRVKKDGAGGKGTWGILFDTDRDLLIDQKDPNYDSGEEPYELPVTDIADPLDEYKKSVVSVIEEYFRNDDIGAAASDLRELGSSEYHPYFVKKLISMAMDRHDREKEMASVLLSALYADVVSAVRISQGFFLLLESADDFAVDIPDAVDVLALFTARAVVDDILPPAFLTRAKKSLTESSKGHLVLRTAEKSYLSAPHHAELIEKRWGGSTHVTADDVRKKIANLLKEYIENGDTSEACRCIRELGVPFYHHEIVKRGLILAMEARSAEPLISKLLMEAAEEGLISSSQMFKGFARLEESLDDLALDIPSAKTMFRSLVPMAITEGWLDASYCKDSAMNGDLCDGGDQEKVRR
;
A
#
# COMPACT_ATOMS: atom_id res chain seq x y z
N MET A 1 -10.31 62.02 11.38
CA MET A 1 -9.38 62.53 12.42
C MET A 1 -9.01 61.34 13.30
N LYS A 2 -7.72 60.98 13.38
CA LYS A 2 -6.85 61.11 14.57
C LYS A 2 -7.27 60.34 15.84
N ILE A 3 -6.50 59.28 16.16
CA ILE A 3 -5.88 58.94 17.48
C ILE A 3 -6.88 58.56 18.63
N ALA A 4 -6.67 57.56 19.51
CA ALA A 4 -5.52 56.68 19.82
C ALA A 4 -5.95 55.18 19.80
N THR A 5 -5.15 54.11 19.90
CA THR A 5 -3.70 53.82 20.13
C THR A 5 -3.11 53.90 21.55
N GLU A 6 -3.25 52.84 22.37
CA GLU A 6 -2.40 52.60 23.56
C GLU A 6 -1.91 51.13 23.62
N ASN A 7 -0.59 50.93 23.72
CA ASN A 7 0.07 49.63 23.89
C ASN A 7 0.60 49.54 25.33
N ALA A 8 0.68 48.31 25.86
CA ALA A 8 1.47 48.01 27.07
C ALA A 8 2.43 46.84 26.79
N GLU A 9 3.69 47.17 26.50
CA GLU A 9 4.77 46.18 26.44
C GLU A 9 5.22 45.80 27.86
N ASN A 10 5.69 44.56 28.04
CA ASN A 10 6.50 44.19 29.21
C ASN A 10 7.46 43.05 28.85
N HIS A 11 8.67 43.40 28.41
CA HIS A 11 9.81 42.50 28.42
C HIS A 11 10.49 42.53 29.79
N ILE A 12 10.95 41.38 30.28
CA ILE A 12 12.32 41.17 30.81
C ILE A 12 12.54 39.68 31.09
N SER A 13 13.80 39.24 31.07
CA SER A 13 14.22 37.84 31.14
C SER A 13 14.61 37.37 32.55
N SER A 14 14.63 36.05 32.77
CA SER A 14 15.86 35.34 33.19
C SER A 14 15.66 33.83 33.40
N SER A 15 16.57 33.05 32.84
CA SER A 15 16.98 31.73 33.37
C SER A 15 18.27 31.94 34.16
N PRO A 16 18.67 31.07 35.14
CA PRO A 16 19.46 29.88 34.75
C PRO A 16 19.51 28.69 35.74
N LYS A 17 20.26 27.64 35.32
CA LYS A 17 20.91 26.55 36.09
C LYS A 17 20.10 25.31 36.53
N SER A 18 20.71 24.17 36.25
CA SER A 18 20.40 22.82 36.78
C SER A 18 21.45 22.39 37.83
N PRO A 19 21.11 21.40 38.68
CA PRO A 19 22.04 20.34 39.11
C PRO A 19 21.44 18.94 38.83
N SER A 20 22.12 17.98 38.20
CA SER A 20 23.27 17.17 38.67
C SER A 20 22.87 15.80 39.26
N ALA A 21 23.05 14.75 38.43
CA ALA A 21 23.42 13.36 38.74
C ALA A 21 22.82 12.59 39.95
N LEU A 22 22.28 11.40 39.66
CA LEU A 22 22.51 10.19 40.46
C LEU A 22 22.82 8.99 39.55
N LEU A 23 23.68 8.10 40.05
CA LEU A 23 23.99 6.78 39.49
C LEU A 23 23.42 5.70 40.41
N SER A 24 23.06 4.55 39.85
CA SER A 24 23.00 3.29 40.59
C SER A 24 23.64 2.18 39.74
N ASP A 25 24.58 1.46 40.36
CA ASP A 25 25.45 0.44 39.76
C ASP A 25 25.07 -0.95 40.30
N HIS A 26 25.18 -1.99 39.45
CA HIS A 26 25.08 -3.41 39.81
C HIS A 26 25.95 -4.26 38.86
N GLY A 27 27.27 -4.16 39.00
CA GLY A 27 28.22 -4.98 38.25
C GLY A 27 28.48 -6.39 38.82
N LEU A 28 29.12 -7.25 38.02
CA LEU A 28 29.72 -8.50 38.47
C LEU A 28 31.21 -8.62 38.09
N LYS A 29 32.01 -9.00 39.08
CA LYS A 29 33.41 -9.45 39.00
C LYS A 29 33.44 -10.99 38.82
N ALA A 30 34.49 -11.66 38.35
CA ALA A 30 35.78 -11.24 37.78
C ALA A 30 36.50 -12.43 37.06
N PHE A 31 37.69 -12.12 36.53
CA PHE A 31 38.83 -12.97 36.09
C PHE A 31 38.96 -13.22 34.58
N GLY A 32 40.17 -13.32 34.00
CA GLY A 32 41.50 -13.26 34.64
C GLY A 32 42.69 -13.13 33.66
N GLY A 33 43.91 -13.37 34.15
CA GLY A 33 45.15 -13.52 33.36
C GLY A 33 45.84 -14.87 33.64
N VAL A 34 47.05 -15.21 33.16
CA VAL A 34 48.14 -14.47 32.49
C VAL A 34 49.00 -15.48 31.69
N THR A 35 49.62 -15.11 30.55
CA THR A 35 51.02 -15.44 30.15
C THR A 35 51.40 -14.90 28.76
N LYS A 36 52.70 -14.86 28.44
CA LYS A 36 53.32 -14.29 27.23
C LYS A 36 54.43 -15.21 26.69
N VAL A 37 54.50 -15.42 25.35
CA VAL A 37 55.73 -15.36 24.49
C VAL A 37 56.81 -16.47 24.77
N PRO A 38 57.65 -16.95 23.82
CA PRO A 38 58.10 -16.37 22.54
C PRO A 38 57.92 -17.23 21.27
N ALA A 39 58.38 -16.64 20.16
CA ALA A 39 58.40 -17.22 18.82
C ALA A 39 59.51 -18.26 18.58
N SER A 40 59.33 -19.04 17.52
CA SER A 40 60.42 -19.53 16.67
C SER A 40 59.98 -19.39 15.21
N GLY A 41 60.89 -19.07 14.31
CA GLY A 41 60.61 -18.96 12.88
C GLY A 41 61.54 -19.86 12.07
N ASN A 42 61.13 -20.22 10.85
CA ASN A 42 62.08 -20.69 9.85
C ASN A 42 61.61 -20.41 8.42
N ALA A 43 62.55 -20.22 7.49
CA ALA A 43 62.27 -19.86 6.09
C ALA A 43 62.17 -21.11 5.19
N GLY A 44 61.30 -21.09 4.17
CA GLY A 44 60.94 -22.31 3.42
C GLY A 44 60.44 -22.12 1.98
N ARG A 45 61.31 -21.64 1.08
CA ARG A 45 61.26 -21.79 -0.40
C ARG A 45 59.94 -21.51 -1.15
N GLN A 46 59.95 -20.35 -1.82
CA GLN A 46 59.18 -20.06 -3.03
C GLN A 46 59.42 -21.08 -4.17
N VAL A 47 58.34 -21.57 -4.79
CA VAL A 47 58.36 -22.15 -6.15
C VAL A 47 57.15 -21.63 -6.95
N ARG A 48 57.40 -20.83 -7.99
CA ARG A 48 56.39 -20.55 -9.03
C ARG A 48 56.39 -21.71 -10.02
N ARG A 49 55.22 -22.17 -10.46
CA ARG A 49 55.08 -22.99 -11.69
C ARG A 49 54.05 -22.38 -12.63
N THR A 50 54.56 -21.63 -13.60
CA THR A 50 53.83 -21.26 -14.81
C THR A 50 53.83 -22.44 -15.79
N HIS A 51 52.69 -22.81 -16.35
CA HIS A 51 52.65 -23.58 -17.60
C HIS A 51 51.76 -22.86 -18.62
N SER A 52 52.41 -22.35 -19.67
CA SER A 52 51.77 -21.75 -20.83
C SER A 52 51.64 -22.80 -21.93
N GLY A 53 50.42 -23.17 -22.27
CA GLY A 53 50.12 -24.10 -23.36
C GLY A 53 49.74 -23.37 -24.65
N LYS A 54 50.71 -22.80 -25.37
CA LYS A 54 50.45 -22.19 -26.69
C LYS A 54 50.56 -23.24 -27.79
N VAL A 55 49.43 -23.57 -28.43
CA VAL A 55 49.42 -24.31 -29.70
C VAL A 55 49.86 -23.37 -30.82
N VAL A 56 50.94 -23.74 -31.52
CA VAL A 56 51.43 -22.99 -32.68
C VAL A 56 50.79 -23.56 -33.94
N ARG A 57 49.99 -22.77 -34.66
CA ARG A 57 49.53 -23.09 -36.02
C ARG A 57 50.38 -22.31 -37.01
N VAL A 58 51.00 -23.00 -37.96
CA VAL A 58 51.98 -22.42 -38.90
C VAL A 58 51.28 -21.48 -39.88
N LYS A 59 51.79 -20.25 -39.99
CA LYS A 59 51.36 -19.30 -41.02
C LYS A 59 52.06 -19.65 -42.34
N LYS A 60 51.28 -19.95 -43.37
CA LYS A 60 51.76 -20.18 -44.74
C LYS A 60 51.56 -18.91 -45.55
N ASP A 61 52.64 -18.35 -46.09
CA ASP A 61 52.56 -17.16 -46.94
C ASP A 61 51.94 -17.46 -48.31
N GLY A 62 51.17 -16.49 -48.81
CA GLY A 62 50.54 -16.51 -50.12
C GLY A 62 50.26 -15.08 -50.56
N ALA A 63 51.12 -14.52 -51.42
CA ALA A 63 51.00 -13.16 -51.91
C ALA A 63 50.06 -13.08 -53.12
N GLY A 64 49.17 -12.08 -53.17
CA GLY A 64 48.29 -11.89 -54.34
C GLY A 64 47.44 -10.62 -54.32
N GLY A 65 47.73 -9.69 -55.24
CA GLY A 65 46.75 -8.84 -55.91
C GLY A 65 46.15 -7.63 -55.15
N LYS A 66 46.30 -6.43 -55.74
CA LYS A 66 45.36 -5.32 -55.54
C LYS A 66 44.16 -5.50 -56.48
N GLY A 67 42.94 -5.15 -56.05
CA GLY A 67 41.80 -5.01 -56.96
C GLY A 67 40.47 -4.74 -56.25
N THR A 68 39.97 -3.49 -56.33
CA THR A 68 38.68 -3.08 -55.77
C THR A 68 37.76 -2.56 -56.88
N TRP A 69 36.62 -3.21 -57.14
CA TRP A 69 35.53 -2.73 -58.01
C TRP A 69 34.21 -3.48 -57.73
N GLY A 70 33.09 -2.76 -57.49
CA GLY A 70 31.70 -3.29 -57.37
C GLY A 70 31.42 -4.11 -56.09
N ILE A 71 30.52 -3.80 -55.16
CA ILE A 71 29.14 -3.24 -55.18
C ILE A 71 28.12 -4.16 -55.87
N LEU A 72 27.29 -4.91 -55.11
CA LEU A 72 25.84 -4.66 -54.89
C LEU A 72 25.14 -5.80 -54.10
N PHE A 73 24.01 -5.45 -53.47
CA PHE A 73 22.99 -6.28 -52.79
C PHE A 73 23.29 -6.88 -51.42
N ASP A 74 22.31 -6.73 -50.53
CA ASP A 74 22.18 -7.45 -49.28
C ASP A 74 22.08 -8.96 -49.52
N THR A 75 22.69 -9.73 -48.61
CA THR A 75 22.19 -11.06 -48.27
C THR A 75 22.51 -11.33 -46.82
N ASP A 76 21.58 -10.96 -45.94
CA ASP A 76 21.30 -11.78 -44.75
C ASP A 76 20.81 -13.14 -45.26
N ARG A 77 21.78 -13.98 -45.61
CA ARG A 77 21.59 -15.39 -45.90
C ARG A 77 22.26 -16.12 -44.78
N ASP A 78 21.45 -16.59 -43.83
CA ASP A 78 21.86 -17.66 -42.92
C ASP A 78 22.46 -18.78 -43.78
N LEU A 79 23.74 -19.06 -43.57
CA LEU A 79 24.46 -20.09 -44.30
C LEU A 79 24.08 -21.45 -43.69
N LEU A 80 22.83 -21.85 -43.94
CA LEU A 80 22.31 -23.18 -43.66
C LEU A 80 23.20 -24.20 -44.38
N ILE A 81 24.05 -24.86 -43.61
CA ILE A 81 25.03 -25.82 -44.10
C ILE A 81 24.26 -27.04 -44.62
N ASP A 82 24.33 -27.31 -45.93
CA ASP A 82 23.65 -28.46 -46.51
C ASP A 82 24.39 -29.75 -46.14
N GLN A 83 23.80 -30.52 -45.22
CA GLN A 83 24.28 -31.84 -44.78
C GLN A 83 24.35 -32.89 -45.91
N LYS A 84 24.00 -32.53 -47.17
CA LYS A 84 24.14 -33.37 -48.37
C LYS A 84 25.20 -32.88 -49.35
N ASP A 85 25.95 -31.82 -49.05
CA ASP A 85 27.09 -31.41 -49.86
C ASP A 85 28.23 -32.46 -49.77
N PRO A 86 28.82 -32.94 -50.89
CA PRO A 86 29.96 -33.85 -50.87
C PRO A 86 31.22 -33.34 -50.14
N ASN A 87 31.29 -32.04 -49.84
CA ASN A 87 32.36 -31.37 -49.08
C ASN A 87 31.89 -30.92 -47.68
N TYR A 88 30.77 -31.44 -47.18
CA TYR A 88 30.28 -31.21 -45.82
C TYR A 88 31.26 -31.77 -44.76
N ASP A 89 31.66 -30.93 -43.79
CA ASP A 89 32.38 -31.33 -42.57
C ASP A 89 31.51 -31.00 -41.35
N SER A 90 31.15 -32.01 -40.56
CA SER A 90 30.38 -31.82 -39.32
C SER A 90 31.17 -31.10 -38.21
N GLY A 91 32.46 -30.80 -38.44
CA GLY A 91 33.24 -29.88 -37.62
C GLY A 91 32.96 -28.39 -37.86
N GLU A 92 32.23 -28.03 -38.92
CA GLU A 92 31.86 -26.63 -39.24
C GLU A 92 30.41 -26.25 -38.83
N GLU A 93 29.60 -27.19 -38.33
CA GLU A 93 28.31 -26.85 -37.73
C GLU A 93 28.51 -25.93 -36.50
N PRO A 94 27.77 -24.80 -36.40
CA PRO A 94 27.82 -23.95 -35.21
C PRO A 94 27.41 -24.75 -33.98
N TYR A 95 28.29 -24.84 -32.98
CA TYR A 95 27.98 -25.48 -31.71
C TYR A 95 26.84 -24.72 -31.01
N GLU A 96 25.62 -25.25 -31.09
CA GLU A 96 24.50 -24.82 -30.27
C GLU A 96 24.79 -25.14 -28.80
N LEU A 97 25.47 -24.20 -28.13
CA LEU A 97 25.53 -24.18 -26.69
C LEU A 97 24.09 -24.02 -26.18
N PRO A 98 23.56 -24.96 -25.38
CA PRO A 98 22.21 -24.81 -24.84
C PRO A 98 22.18 -23.54 -24.00
N VAL A 99 21.30 -22.61 -24.36
CA VAL A 99 21.07 -21.38 -23.60
C VAL A 99 20.37 -21.76 -22.30
N THR A 100 21.16 -22.19 -21.32
CA THR A 100 20.73 -22.21 -19.93
C THR A 100 20.61 -20.76 -19.49
N ASP A 101 19.39 -20.30 -19.25
CA ASP A 101 19.15 -18.98 -18.64
C ASP A 101 19.88 -18.91 -17.29
N ILE A 102 21.04 -18.25 -17.29
CA ILE A 102 21.77 -17.94 -16.07
C ILE A 102 20.95 -16.86 -15.37
N ALA A 103 20.08 -17.29 -14.46
CA ALA A 103 19.29 -16.38 -13.65
C ALA A 103 20.21 -15.37 -12.96
N ASP A 104 20.04 -14.09 -13.29
CA ASP A 104 20.75 -13.01 -12.60
C ASP A 104 20.36 -13.06 -11.11
N PRO A 105 21.32 -13.13 -10.17
CA PRO A 105 21.02 -13.05 -8.73
C PRO A 105 20.15 -11.84 -8.36
N LEU A 106 20.22 -10.75 -9.12
CA LEU A 106 19.33 -9.59 -8.99
C LEU A 106 17.87 -9.93 -9.33
N ASP A 107 17.60 -10.76 -10.33
CA ASP A 107 16.25 -11.15 -10.74
C ASP A 107 15.63 -12.19 -9.81
N GLU A 108 16.44 -13.04 -9.18
CA GLU A 108 16.00 -13.89 -8.07
C GLU A 108 15.63 -13.03 -6.85
N TYR A 109 16.49 -12.09 -6.44
CA TYR A 109 16.20 -11.15 -5.35
C TYR A 109 14.92 -10.34 -5.60
N LYS A 110 14.69 -9.83 -6.82
CA LYS A 110 13.45 -9.11 -7.19
C LYS A 110 12.21 -9.96 -6.95
N LYS A 111 12.22 -11.23 -7.36
CA LYS A 111 11.08 -12.16 -7.20
C LYS A 111 10.81 -12.44 -5.72
N SER A 112 11.85 -12.75 -4.95
CA SER A 112 11.73 -13.03 -3.52
C SER A 112 11.23 -11.81 -2.73
N VAL A 113 11.70 -10.61 -3.04
CA VAL A 113 11.19 -9.35 -2.46
C VAL A 113 9.69 -9.18 -2.71
N VAL A 114 9.18 -9.49 -3.91
CA VAL A 114 7.74 -9.44 -4.18
C VAL A 114 6.98 -10.44 -3.32
N SER A 115 7.49 -11.66 -3.18
CA SER A 115 6.86 -12.70 -2.33
C SER A 115 6.75 -12.25 -0.87
N VAL A 116 7.81 -11.67 -0.28
CA VAL A 116 7.80 -11.16 1.11
C VAL A 116 6.81 -10.00 1.27
N ILE A 117 6.73 -9.08 0.30
CA ILE A 117 5.78 -7.96 0.33
C ILE A 117 4.33 -8.47 0.24
N GLU A 118 4.05 -9.46 -0.61
CA GLU A 118 2.71 -10.05 -0.73
C GLU A 118 2.32 -10.90 0.49
N GLU A 119 3.27 -11.59 1.12
CA GLU A 119 3.10 -12.30 2.39
C GLU A 119 2.73 -11.32 3.50
N TYR A 120 3.49 -10.23 3.63
CA TYR A 120 3.22 -9.19 4.60
C TYR A 120 1.84 -8.54 4.39
N PHE A 121 1.46 -8.16 3.16
CA PHE A 121 0.13 -7.60 2.90
C PHE A 121 -1.02 -8.59 3.16
N ARG A 122 -0.78 -9.91 3.13
CA ARG A 122 -1.77 -10.92 3.51
C ARG A 122 -1.87 -11.09 5.05
N ASN A 123 -0.72 -11.14 5.73
CA ASN A 123 -0.64 -11.64 7.11
C ASN A 123 -0.48 -10.52 8.17
N ASP A 124 -0.01 -9.32 7.79
CA ASP A 124 0.40 -8.21 8.68
C ASP A 124 1.50 -8.57 9.70
N ASP A 125 2.27 -9.64 9.43
CA ASP A 125 3.38 -10.06 10.28
C ASP A 125 4.69 -9.34 9.92
N ILE A 126 4.95 -8.27 10.65
CA ILE A 126 6.19 -7.48 10.59
C ILE A 126 7.42 -8.32 10.98
N GLY A 127 7.26 -9.27 11.90
CA GLY A 127 8.35 -10.12 12.41
C GLY A 127 8.80 -11.16 11.40
N ALA A 128 7.84 -11.78 10.70
CA ALA A 128 8.11 -12.63 9.54
C ALA A 128 8.82 -11.83 8.44
N ALA A 129 8.22 -10.73 7.97
CA ALA A 129 8.79 -9.90 6.89
C ALA A 129 10.20 -9.36 7.20
N ALA A 130 10.47 -9.01 8.46
CA ALA A 130 11.81 -8.62 8.93
C ALA A 130 12.82 -9.77 8.99
N SER A 131 12.35 -11.00 9.19
CA SER A 131 13.19 -12.20 9.19
C SER A 131 13.49 -12.64 7.76
N ASP A 132 12.47 -12.73 6.90
CA ASP A 132 12.62 -13.09 5.49
C ASP A 132 13.57 -12.14 4.76
N LEU A 133 13.41 -10.82 4.95
CA LEU A 133 14.28 -9.81 4.34
C LEU A 133 15.74 -9.90 4.84
N ARG A 134 15.98 -10.39 6.07
CA ARG A 134 17.33 -10.70 6.56
C ARG A 134 17.91 -11.95 5.90
N GLU A 135 17.10 -12.98 5.70
CA GLU A 135 17.53 -14.25 5.07
C GLU A 135 17.83 -14.10 3.57
N LEU A 136 17.13 -13.19 2.85
CA LEU A 136 17.50 -12.79 1.49
C LEU A 136 18.86 -12.06 1.39
N GLY A 137 19.33 -11.49 2.50
CA GLY A 137 20.58 -10.74 2.59
C GLY A 137 20.67 -9.59 1.57
N SER A 138 21.85 -9.44 0.95
CA SER A 138 22.05 -8.54 -0.21
C SER A 138 21.61 -7.08 0.05
N SER A 139 22.09 -6.51 1.16
CA SER A 139 21.75 -5.16 1.68
C SER A 139 21.88 -3.98 0.70
N GLU A 140 22.63 -4.19 -0.39
CA GLU A 140 22.78 -3.34 -1.57
C GLU A 140 21.48 -3.15 -2.35
N TYR A 141 20.59 -4.14 -2.33
CA TYR A 141 19.30 -4.12 -3.03
C TYR A 141 18.12 -3.72 -2.13
N HIS A 142 18.34 -3.40 -0.86
CA HIS A 142 17.31 -2.79 0.01
C HIS A 142 16.65 -1.51 -0.58
N PRO A 143 17.31 -0.66 -1.39
CA PRO A 143 16.65 0.43 -2.11
C PRO A 143 15.58 -0.06 -3.10
N TYR A 144 15.79 -1.22 -3.73
CA TYR A 144 14.77 -1.86 -4.57
C TYR A 144 13.61 -2.37 -3.71
N PHE A 145 13.86 -3.00 -2.55
CA PHE A 145 12.80 -3.39 -1.61
C PHE A 145 11.91 -2.18 -1.23
N VAL A 146 12.51 -1.07 -0.82
CA VAL A 146 11.77 0.17 -0.45
C VAL A 146 10.97 0.72 -1.64
N LYS A 147 11.54 0.77 -2.85
CA LYS A 147 10.80 1.14 -4.06
C LYS A 147 9.65 0.19 -4.35
N LYS A 148 9.89 -1.13 -4.25
CA LYS A 148 8.91 -2.15 -4.63
C LYS A 148 7.74 -2.17 -3.65
N LEU A 149 8.00 -2.13 -2.35
CA LEU A 149 7.00 -2.05 -1.28
C LEU A 149 6.05 -0.86 -1.47
N ILE A 150 6.57 0.36 -1.61
CA ILE A 150 5.72 1.55 -1.82
C ILE A 150 4.98 1.46 -3.16
N SER A 151 5.63 1.05 -4.26
CA SER A 151 4.95 0.92 -5.56
C SER A 151 3.78 -0.08 -5.53
N MET A 152 3.90 -1.18 -4.78
CA MET A 152 2.83 -2.17 -4.61
C MET A 152 1.72 -1.72 -3.65
N ALA A 153 1.98 -0.74 -2.78
CA ALA A 153 0.97 -0.13 -1.91
C ALA A 153 0.22 1.04 -2.57
N MET A 154 0.89 1.80 -3.44
CA MET A 154 0.27 2.87 -4.23
C MET A 154 -0.87 2.35 -5.12
N ASP A 155 -0.70 1.14 -5.68
CA ASP A 155 -1.63 0.43 -6.57
C ASP A 155 -2.74 -0.35 -5.82
N ARG A 156 -2.93 -0.08 -4.52
CA ARG A 156 -3.85 -0.83 -3.63
C ARG A 156 -4.69 0.11 -2.75
N HIS A 157 -5.43 -0.43 -1.79
CA HIS A 157 -6.26 0.36 -0.88
C HIS A 157 -5.39 1.04 0.20
N ASP A 158 -6.02 1.84 1.06
CA ASP A 158 -5.28 2.62 2.06
C ASP A 158 -4.69 1.74 3.18
N ARG A 159 -5.29 0.57 3.42
CA ARG A 159 -4.73 -0.46 4.31
C ARG A 159 -3.28 -0.79 3.92
N GLU A 160 -3.03 -1.10 2.65
CA GLU A 160 -1.69 -1.48 2.19
C GLU A 160 -0.72 -0.30 2.22
N LYS A 161 -1.20 0.95 2.13
CA LYS A 161 -0.39 2.17 2.27
C LYS A 161 0.04 2.43 3.72
N GLU A 162 -0.86 2.24 4.67
CA GLU A 162 -0.52 2.29 6.09
C GLU A 162 0.43 1.14 6.45
N MET A 163 0.13 -0.09 6.04
CA MET A 163 0.99 -1.27 6.25
C MET A 163 2.40 -1.06 5.67
N ALA A 164 2.53 -0.55 4.44
CA ALA A 164 3.83 -0.25 3.85
C ALA A 164 4.63 0.81 4.64
N SER A 165 3.94 1.79 5.23
CA SER A 165 4.57 2.82 6.07
C SER A 165 5.01 2.25 7.42
N VAL A 166 4.13 1.53 8.10
CA VAL A 166 4.39 0.84 9.37
C VAL A 166 5.55 -0.15 9.22
N LEU A 167 5.59 -0.93 8.14
CA LEU A 167 6.70 -1.86 7.88
C LEU A 167 8.03 -1.12 7.65
N LEU A 168 8.06 -0.03 6.88
CA LEU A 168 9.29 0.76 6.70
C LEU A 168 9.81 1.35 8.02
N SER A 169 8.90 1.83 8.87
CA SER A 169 9.22 2.39 10.19
C SER A 169 9.65 1.33 11.20
N ALA A 170 9.15 0.10 11.10
CA ALA A 170 9.59 -1.04 11.91
C ALA A 170 10.91 -1.67 11.44
N LEU A 171 11.17 -1.70 10.13
CA LEU A 171 12.44 -2.19 9.55
C LEU A 171 13.59 -1.18 9.68
N TYR A 172 13.29 0.07 10.01
CA TYR A 172 14.27 1.15 10.09
C TYR A 172 15.35 0.87 11.14
N ALA A 173 16.60 1.18 10.78
CA ALA A 173 17.82 1.01 11.56
C ALA A 173 18.20 -0.44 11.94
N ASP A 174 17.24 -1.36 12.10
CA ASP A 174 17.47 -2.77 12.47
C ASP A 174 17.66 -3.70 11.25
N VAL A 175 16.92 -3.47 10.16
CA VAL A 175 17.04 -4.24 8.89
C VAL A 175 17.44 -3.33 7.73
N VAL A 176 16.84 -2.13 7.63
CA VAL A 176 17.08 -1.18 6.53
C VAL A 176 17.64 0.13 7.08
N SER A 177 18.85 0.49 6.67
CA SER A 177 19.50 1.74 7.11
C SER A 177 18.94 2.97 6.40
N ALA A 178 18.99 4.13 7.08
CA ALA A 178 18.55 5.44 6.56
C ALA A 178 19.07 5.78 5.15
N VAL A 179 20.29 5.30 4.82
CA VAL A 179 20.90 5.49 3.50
C VAL A 179 20.18 4.68 2.42
N ARG A 180 19.78 3.44 2.73
CA ARG A 180 19.02 2.58 1.80
C ARG A 180 17.57 3.06 1.64
N ILE A 181 16.93 3.52 2.72
CA ILE A 181 15.61 4.18 2.65
C ILE A 181 15.70 5.44 1.78
N SER A 182 16.68 6.32 2.02
CA SER A 182 16.92 7.52 1.19
C SER A 182 17.13 7.16 -0.29
N GLN A 183 17.85 6.08 -0.60
CA GLN A 183 18.05 5.61 -1.98
C GLN A 183 16.75 5.08 -2.59
N GLY A 184 15.94 4.31 -1.85
CA GLY A 184 14.64 3.81 -2.31
C GLY A 184 13.63 4.93 -2.60
N PHE A 185 13.53 5.91 -1.70
CA PHE A 185 12.72 7.12 -1.94
C PHE A 185 13.20 7.93 -3.14
N PHE A 186 14.51 8.00 -3.39
CA PHE A 186 15.02 8.66 -4.60
C PHE A 186 14.61 7.90 -5.88
N LEU A 187 14.78 6.56 -5.90
CA LEU A 187 14.37 5.71 -7.03
C LEU A 187 12.84 5.70 -7.26
N LEU A 188 12.03 5.98 -6.24
CA LEU A 188 10.59 6.20 -6.38
C LEU A 188 10.28 7.53 -7.07
N LEU A 189 10.98 8.61 -6.68
CA LEU A 189 10.79 9.94 -7.25
C LEU A 189 11.27 10.02 -8.71
N GLU A 190 12.32 9.27 -9.08
CA GLU A 190 12.75 9.13 -10.48
C GLU A 190 11.70 8.42 -11.35
N SER A 191 10.91 7.50 -10.80
CA SER A 191 9.78 6.83 -11.48
C SER A 191 8.41 7.46 -11.21
N ALA A 192 8.34 8.63 -10.57
CA ALA A 192 7.06 9.30 -10.30
C ALA A 192 6.32 9.70 -11.59
N ASP A 193 7.04 9.90 -12.70
CA ASP A 193 6.46 10.11 -14.01
C ASP A 193 5.82 8.83 -14.58
N ASP A 194 6.44 7.66 -14.35
CA ASP A 194 5.96 6.32 -14.73
C ASP A 194 4.69 5.94 -13.95
N PHE A 195 4.74 5.99 -12.60
CA PHE A 195 3.61 5.58 -11.75
C PHE A 195 2.33 6.37 -12.03
N ALA A 196 2.49 7.63 -12.44
CA ALA A 196 1.42 8.53 -12.83
C ALA A 196 1.03 8.39 -14.32
N VAL A 197 1.26 7.22 -14.92
CA VAL A 197 0.58 6.72 -16.12
C VAL A 197 -0.54 5.77 -15.70
N ASP A 198 -0.26 4.86 -14.76
CA ASP A 198 -1.19 3.81 -14.33
C ASP A 198 -2.11 4.27 -13.18
N ILE A 199 -1.58 5.08 -12.25
CA ILE A 199 -2.29 5.53 -11.04
C ILE A 199 -2.56 7.04 -11.13
N PRO A 200 -3.83 7.51 -11.17
CA PRO A 200 -4.15 8.92 -11.43
C PRO A 200 -3.60 9.87 -10.35
N ASP A 201 -3.75 9.51 -9.07
CA ASP A 201 -3.37 10.34 -7.92
C ASP A 201 -1.94 10.04 -7.41
N ALA A 202 -1.11 9.36 -8.22
CA ALA A 202 0.23 8.90 -7.83
C ALA A 202 1.12 10.02 -7.23
N VAL A 203 0.96 11.26 -7.71
CA VAL A 203 1.70 12.42 -7.20
C VAL A 203 1.35 12.72 -5.75
N ASP A 204 0.06 12.76 -5.40
CA ASP A 204 -0.39 13.09 -4.05
C ASP A 204 -0.22 11.92 -3.09
N VAL A 205 -0.38 10.68 -3.56
CA VAL A 205 -0.10 9.47 -2.78
C VAL A 205 1.40 9.34 -2.46
N LEU A 206 2.29 9.52 -3.44
CA LEU A 206 3.74 9.47 -3.18
C LEU A 206 4.24 10.69 -2.39
N ALA A 207 3.58 11.86 -2.51
CA ALA A 207 3.84 13.01 -1.66
C ALA A 207 3.46 12.74 -0.20
N LEU A 208 2.35 12.04 0.04
CA LEU A 208 1.94 11.60 1.36
C LEU A 208 2.88 10.54 1.95
N PHE A 209 3.30 9.52 1.18
CA PHE A 209 4.36 8.59 1.60
C PHE A 209 5.66 9.32 1.98
N THR A 210 6.06 10.30 1.16
CA THR A 210 7.27 11.09 1.41
C THR A 210 7.13 11.96 2.66
N ALA A 211 5.95 12.52 2.92
CA ALA A 211 5.68 13.28 4.15
C ALA A 211 5.61 12.37 5.39
N ARG A 212 4.96 11.19 5.29
CA ARG A 212 4.91 10.19 6.37
C ARG A 212 6.30 9.69 6.75
N ALA A 213 7.16 9.41 5.77
CA ALA A 213 8.55 9.02 6.00
C ALA A 213 9.40 10.10 6.70
N VAL A 214 9.02 11.38 6.60
CA VAL A 214 9.64 12.50 7.32
C VAL A 214 9.05 12.68 8.74
N VAL A 215 7.78 12.33 8.94
CA VAL A 215 7.12 12.31 10.27
C VAL A 215 7.63 11.15 11.12
N ASP A 216 7.80 9.96 10.54
CA ASP A 216 8.27 8.75 11.21
C ASP A 216 9.80 8.73 11.43
N ASP A 217 10.50 9.85 11.22
CA ASP A 217 11.97 10.03 11.34
C ASP A 217 12.86 9.06 10.51
N ILE A 218 12.27 8.25 9.61
CA ILE A 218 13.00 7.33 8.71
C ILE A 218 13.69 8.04 7.53
N LEU A 219 13.26 9.26 7.20
CA LEU A 219 13.75 10.07 6.10
C LEU A 219 14.00 11.52 6.58
N PRO A 220 15.26 11.99 6.68
CA PRO A 220 15.54 13.30 7.27
C PRO A 220 15.01 14.44 6.37
N PRO A 221 14.45 15.55 6.92
CA PRO A 221 13.88 16.65 6.12
C PRO A 221 14.82 17.22 5.03
N ALA A 222 16.13 17.22 5.27
CA ALA A 222 17.15 17.63 4.31
C ALA A 222 17.21 16.76 3.03
N PHE A 223 16.60 15.57 3.04
CA PHE A 223 16.39 14.73 1.86
C PHE A 223 15.62 15.49 0.77
N LEU A 224 14.55 16.20 1.13
CA LEU A 224 13.66 16.90 0.18
C LEU A 224 14.45 17.94 -0.63
N THR A 225 15.23 18.77 0.07
CA THR A 225 16.11 19.78 -0.55
C THR A 225 17.25 19.18 -1.37
N ARG A 226 17.70 17.95 -1.05
CA ARG A 226 18.72 17.23 -1.84
C ARG A 226 18.12 16.61 -3.10
N ALA A 227 16.96 15.95 -2.99
CA ALA A 227 16.29 15.31 -4.11
C ALA A 227 15.83 16.33 -5.16
N LYS A 228 15.25 17.48 -4.73
CA LYS A 228 14.88 18.58 -5.64
C LYS A 228 16.04 19.11 -6.48
N LYS A 229 17.27 19.07 -5.98
CA LYS A 229 18.47 19.52 -6.71
C LYS A 229 19.00 18.51 -7.73
N SER A 230 18.51 17.27 -7.70
CA SER A 230 18.95 16.18 -8.57
C SER A 230 17.87 15.76 -9.58
N LEU A 231 16.61 16.08 -9.32
CA LEU A 231 15.47 15.88 -10.22
C LEU A 231 15.25 17.12 -11.09
N THR A 232 14.65 16.96 -12.26
CA THR A 232 14.30 18.09 -13.12
C THR A 232 13.05 18.80 -12.60
N GLU A 233 13.03 20.15 -12.65
CA GLU A 233 11.88 20.98 -12.22
C GLU A 233 10.56 20.64 -12.93
N SER A 234 10.63 19.99 -14.10
CA SER A 234 9.47 19.56 -14.90
C SER A 234 8.98 18.13 -14.62
N SER A 235 9.71 17.34 -13.80
CA SER A 235 9.31 15.98 -13.45
C SER A 235 8.13 15.96 -12.45
N LYS A 236 7.28 14.94 -12.54
CA LYS A 236 6.31 14.65 -11.47
C LYS A 236 7.04 14.33 -10.16
N GLY A 237 8.27 13.80 -10.21
CA GLY A 237 9.14 13.63 -9.03
C GLY A 237 9.44 14.93 -8.28
N HIS A 238 9.71 16.04 -8.99
CA HIS A 238 9.83 17.34 -8.34
C HIS A 238 8.48 17.83 -7.80
N LEU A 239 7.38 17.62 -8.53
CA LEU A 239 6.03 17.99 -8.08
C LEU A 239 5.65 17.28 -6.78
N VAL A 240 5.91 15.98 -6.65
CA VAL A 240 5.77 15.19 -5.41
C VAL A 240 6.45 15.86 -4.23
N LEU A 241 7.73 16.26 -4.38
CA LEU A 241 8.49 16.93 -3.31
C LEU A 241 7.96 18.33 -2.99
N ARG A 242 7.33 19.00 -3.96
CA ARG A 242 6.66 20.31 -3.76
C ARG A 242 5.32 20.16 -3.02
N THR A 243 4.55 19.11 -3.32
CA THR A 243 3.32 18.76 -2.61
C THR A 243 3.62 18.30 -1.17
N ALA A 244 4.62 17.42 -0.98
CA ALA A 244 5.04 16.93 0.33
C ALA A 244 5.37 18.08 1.30
N GLU A 245 6.20 19.04 0.86
CA GLU A 245 6.53 20.22 1.65
C GLU A 245 5.32 21.12 1.91
N LYS A 246 4.52 21.45 0.88
CA LYS A 246 3.51 22.52 0.97
C LYS A 246 2.15 22.08 1.50
N SER A 247 1.67 20.92 1.06
CA SER A 247 0.32 20.43 1.39
C SER A 247 0.29 19.64 2.68
N TYR A 248 1.39 18.97 3.04
CA TYR A 248 1.48 18.10 4.20
C TYR A 248 2.39 18.69 5.29
N LEU A 249 3.71 18.80 5.06
CA LEU A 249 4.67 19.18 6.11
C LEU A 249 4.59 20.64 6.58
N SER A 250 4.01 21.55 5.79
CA SER A 250 3.82 22.96 6.18
C SER A 250 2.59 23.19 7.06
N ALA A 251 1.72 22.18 7.28
CA ALA A 251 0.50 22.36 8.06
C ALA A 251 0.78 22.37 9.58
N PRO A 252 0.01 23.13 10.39
CA PRO A 252 0.01 22.93 11.84
C PRO A 252 -0.56 21.52 12.15
N HIS A 253 -0.01 20.86 13.17
CA HIS A 253 -0.36 19.47 13.54
C HIS A 253 -0.20 18.43 12.41
N HIS A 254 0.68 18.68 11.44
CA HIS A 254 0.89 17.80 10.28
C HIS A 254 1.16 16.34 10.65
N ALA A 255 1.93 16.04 11.70
CA ALA A 255 2.26 14.67 12.10
C ALA A 255 0.99 13.84 12.36
N GLU A 256 0.15 14.27 13.31
CA GLU A 256 -1.12 13.60 13.65
C GLU A 256 -2.09 13.52 12.46
N LEU A 257 -2.10 14.55 11.60
CA LEU A 257 -2.92 14.56 10.39
C LEU A 257 -2.43 13.55 9.34
N ILE A 258 -1.11 13.38 9.21
CA ILE A 258 -0.45 12.47 8.26
C ILE A 258 -0.58 11.01 8.73
N GLU A 259 -0.33 10.74 10.01
CA GLU A 259 -0.53 9.42 10.65
C GLU A 259 -1.94 8.86 10.42
N LYS A 260 -2.96 9.74 10.45
CA LYS A 260 -4.37 9.33 10.35
C LYS A 260 -4.88 9.18 8.92
N ARG A 261 -4.14 9.60 7.88
CA ARG A 261 -4.65 9.65 6.49
C ARG A 261 -5.13 8.31 5.95
N TRP A 262 -4.42 7.24 6.26
CA TRP A 262 -4.72 5.89 5.78
C TRP A 262 -5.41 5.00 6.84
N GLY A 263 -5.76 5.57 7.98
CA GLY A 263 -6.52 4.92 9.06
C GLY A 263 -5.80 4.84 10.42
N GLY A 264 -4.51 5.19 10.50
CA GLY A 264 -3.74 5.24 11.75
C GLY A 264 -3.61 3.91 12.50
N SER A 265 -3.94 2.80 11.85
CA SER A 265 -3.84 1.43 12.35
C SER A 265 -3.95 0.46 11.17
N THR A 266 -3.10 -0.59 11.14
CA THR A 266 -3.17 -1.63 10.11
C THR A 266 -4.42 -2.52 10.28
N HIS A 267 -4.93 -2.59 11.51
CA HIS A 267 -6.16 -3.27 11.88
C HIS A 267 -7.35 -2.29 11.89
N VAL A 268 -8.04 -2.15 10.75
CA VAL A 268 -9.32 -1.45 10.68
C VAL A 268 -10.34 -2.19 11.57
N THR A 269 -10.58 -1.68 12.78
CA THR A 269 -11.47 -2.35 13.73
C THR A 269 -12.93 -2.20 13.33
N ALA A 270 -13.78 -3.15 13.73
CA ALA A 270 -15.23 -3.03 13.53
C ALA A 270 -15.80 -1.75 14.16
N ASP A 271 -15.17 -1.20 15.20
CA ASP A 271 -15.57 0.03 15.87
C ASP A 271 -15.23 1.27 15.04
N ASP A 272 -14.10 1.26 14.32
CA ASP A 272 -13.71 2.33 13.42
C ASP A 272 -14.51 2.29 12.11
N VAL A 273 -14.88 1.10 11.63
CA VAL A 273 -15.89 0.96 10.56
C VAL A 273 -17.23 1.54 11.00
N ARG A 274 -17.73 1.22 12.20
CA ARG A 274 -18.98 1.81 12.73
C ARG A 274 -18.92 3.34 12.84
N LYS A 275 -17.76 3.91 13.24
CA LYS A 275 -17.54 5.37 13.23
C LYS A 275 -17.59 5.95 11.81
N LYS A 276 -16.87 5.36 10.85
CA LYS A 276 -16.88 5.81 9.45
C LYS A 276 -18.30 5.77 8.85
N ILE A 277 -19.04 4.68 9.06
CA ILE A 277 -20.44 4.55 8.62
C ILE A 277 -21.34 5.59 9.29
N ALA A 278 -21.18 5.84 10.59
CA ALA A 278 -21.97 6.83 11.31
C ALA A 278 -21.68 8.29 10.89
N ASN A 279 -20.47 8.58 10.39
CA ASN A 279 -20.14 9.88 9.81
C ASN A 279 -20.70 10.00 8.38
N LEU A 280 -20.44 9.01 7.52
CA LEU A 280 -20.96 8.93 6.14
C LEU A 280 -22.47 9.18 6.09
N LEU A 281 -23.23 8.49 6.94
CA LEU A 281 -24.69 8.64 6.98
C LEU A 281 -25.15 10.03 7.46
N LYS A 282 -24.39 10.70 8.34
CA LYS A 282 -24.70 12.08 8.78
C LYS A 282 -24.38 13.09 7.69
N GLU A 283 -23.17 13.03 7.14
CA GLU A 283 -22.71 13.89 6.05
C GLU A 283 -23.64 13.76 4.83
N TYR A 284 -24.15 12.55 4.57
CA TYR A 284 -25.19 12.33 3.57
C TYR A 284 -26.55 12.95 3.93
N ILE A 285 -27.04 12.82 5.17
CA ILE A 285 -28.30 13.47 5.61
C ILE A 285 -28.19 15.01 5.56
N GLU A 286 -27.00 15.57 5.81
CA GLU A 286 -26.76 17.02 5.80
C GLU A 286 -26.62 17.59 4.37
N ASN A 287 -25.99 16.86 3.43
CA ASN A 287 -25.69 17.36 2.08
C ASN A 287 -26.57 16.80 0.96
N GLY A 288 -27.16 15.61 1.13
CA GLY A 288 -28.04 14.94 0.16
C GLY A 288 -27.35 14.31 -1.06
N ASP A 289 -26.01 14.37 -1.16
CA ASP A 289 -25.24 13.85 -2.30
C ASP A 289 -25.09 12.31 -2.24
N THR A 290 -25.86 11.60 -3.07
CA THR A 290 -25.78 10.14 -3.16
C THR A 290 -24.56 9.64 -3.93
N SER A 291 -24.01 10.42 -4.86
CA SER A 291 -22.80 10.05 -5.61
C SER A 291 -21.61 9.97 -4.66
N GLU A 292 -21.46 10.97 -3.80
CA GLU A 292 -20.44 11.01 -2.75
C GLU A 292 -20.67 9.91 -1.70
N ALA A 293 -21.91 9.71 -1.23
CA ALA A 293 -22.20 8.63 -0.29
C ALA A 293 -21.88 7.24 -0.88
N CYS A 294 -22.25 6.96 -2.13
CA CYS A 294 -21.91 5.73 -2.85
C CYS A 294 -20.40 5.60 -3.11
N ARG A 295 -19.67 6.71 -3.31
CA ARG A 295 -18.19 6.72 -3.33
C ARG A 295 -17.60 6.31 -1.97
N CYS A 296 -18.05 6.91 -0.88
CA CYS A 296 -17.61 6.54 0.46
C CYS A 296 -17.96 5.08 0.81
N ILE A 297 -19.09 4.54 0.35
CA ILE A 297 -19.43 3.10 0.51
C ILE A 297 -18.43 2.19 -0.22
N ARG A 298 -17.95 2.57 -1.41
CA ARG A 298 -16.87 1.85 -2.11
C ARG A 298 -15.55 1.95 -1.34
N GLU A 299 -15.19 3.13 -0.87
CA GLU A 299 -13.94 3.41 -0.15
C GLU A 299 -13.87 2.75 1.25
N LEU A 300 -15.00 2.34 1.84
CA LEU A 300 -15.02 1.55 3.07
C LEU A 300 -14.34 0.18 2.92
N GLY A 301 -14.35 -0.44 1.73
CA GLY A 301 -13.62 -1.69 1.44
C GLY A 301 -14.09 -2.94 2.21
N VAL A 302 -15.24 -2.90 2.88
CA VAL A 302 -15.71 -3.99 3.77
C VAL A 302 -17.09 -4.55 3.37
N PRO A 303 -17.24 -5.13 2.17
CA PRO A 303 -18.54 -5.57 1.62
C PRO A 303 -19.32 -6.53 2.54
N PHE A 304 -18.61 -7.37 3.31
CA PHE A 304 -19.25 -8.30 4.25
C PHE A 304 -19.89 -7.64 5.50
N TYR A 305 -19.64 -6.33 5.71
CA TYR A 305 -20.15 -5.51 6.81
C TYR A 305 -21.14 -4.43 6.35
N HIS A 306 -21.47 -4.34 5.05
CA HIS A 306 -22.37 -3.32 4.51
C HIS A 306 -23.79 -3.39 5.12
N HIS A 307 -24.19 -4.52 5.70
CA HIS A 307 -25.38 -4.66 6.56
C HIS A 307 -25.45 -3.64 7.72
N GLU A 308 -24.32 -3.10 8.18
CA GLU A 308 -24.27 -2.09 9.24
C GLU A 308 -24.66 -0.70 8.71
N ILE A 309 -24.38 -0.40 7.43
CA ILE A 309 -24.85 0.80 6.74
C ILE A 309 -26.38 0.79 6.69
N VAL A 310 -26.94 -0.36 6.27
CA VAL A 310 -28.39 -0.60 6.21
C VAL A 310 -29.01 -0.46 7.60
N LYS A 311 -28.53 -1.21 8.60
CA LYS A 311 -29.06 -1.14 9.97
C LYS A 311 -29.00 0.29 10.53
N ARG A 312 -27.84 0.97 10.45
CA ARG A 312 -27.69 2.30 11.05
C ARG A 312 -28.45 3.38 10.28
N GLY A 313 -28.53 3.28 8.95
CA GLY A 313 -29.35 4.17 8.12
C GLY A 313 -30.83 4.07 8.46
N LEU A 314 -31.37 2.84 8.53
CA LEU A 314 -32.77 2.61 8.92
C LEU A 314 -33.08 3.10 10.34
N ILE A 315 -32.14 2.98 11.28
CA ILE A 315 -32.29 3.56 12.62
C ILE A 315 -32.31 5.09 12.55
N LEU A 316 -31.43 5.74 11.77
CA LEU A 316 -31.43 7.20 11.58
C LEU A 316 -32.74 7.71 10.94
N ALA A 317 -33.35 6.94 10.03
CA ALA A 317 -34.68 7.21 9.47
C ALA A 317 -35.79 7.13 10.53
N MET A 318 -35.67 6.21 11.50
CA MET A 318 -36.60 6.12 12.65
C MET A 318 -36.36 7.21 13.70
N GLU A 319 -35.11 7.60 13.94
CA GLU A 319 -34.72 8.74 14.80
C GLU A 319 -35.25 10.07 14.23
N ALA A 320 -35.21 10.26 12.91
CA ALA A 320 -35.60 11.51 12.24
C ALA A 320 -36.34 11.31 10.90
N ARG A 321 -37.64 11.66 10.85
CA ARG A 321 -38.49 11.59 9.64
C ARG A 321 -37.98 12.43 8.46
N SER A 322 -37.11 13.42 8.70
CA SER A 322 -36.46 14.20 7.63
C SER A 322 -35.33 13.43 6.95
N ALA A 323 -34.74 12.43 7.62
CA ALA A 323 -33.72 11.55 7.07
C ALA A 323 -34.34 10.38 6.28
N GLU A 324 -35.54 9.93 6.65
CA GLU A 324 -36.28 8.81 6.00
C GLU A 324 -36.22 8.83 4.46
N PRO A 325 -36.65 9.89 3.74
CA PRO A 325 -36.63 9.89 2.26
C PRO A 325 -35.22 9.92 1.67
N LEU A 326 -34.23 10.45 2.38
CA LEU A 326 -32.82 10.42 1.95
C LEU A 326 -32.25 9.01 2.13
N ILE A 327 -32.45 8.39 3.29
CA ILE A 327 -31.98 7.04 3.59
C ILE A 327 -32.58 6.01 2.61
N SER A 328 -33.89 6.08 2.31
CA SER A 328 -34.48 5.20 1.28
C SER A 328 -33.85 5.44 -0.10
N LYS A 329 -33.61 6.69 -0.51
CA LYS A 329 -32.92 6.99 -1.78
C LYS A 329 -31.52 6.36 -1.82
N LEU A 330 -30.71 6.56 -0.78
CA LEU A 330 -29.35 6.02 -0.71
C LEU A 330 -29.34 4.48 -0.73
N LEU A 331 -30.21 3.82 0.02
CA LEU A 331 -30.25 2.36 0.11
C LEU A 331 -30.84 1.71 -1.16
N MET A 332 -31.73 2.40 -1.87
CA MET A 332 -32.19 2.02 -3.21
C MET A 332 -31.05 2.17 -4.24
N GLU A 333 -30.41 3.34 -4.32
CA GLU A 333 -29.32 3.64 -5.28
C GLU A 333 -28.10 2.72 -5.05
N ALA A 334 -27.76 2.43 -3.80
CA ALA A 334 -26.70 1.47 -3.43
C ALA A 334 -27.08 -0.01 -3.66
N ALA A 335 -28.37 -0.35 -3.80
CA ALA A 335 -28.82 -1.66 -4.24
C ALA A 335 -28.83 -1.78 -5.77
N GLU A 336 -29.27 -0.75 -6.48
CA GLU A 336 -29.25 -0.68 -7.96
C GLU A 336 -27.82 -0.68 -8.52
N GLU A 337 -26.88 0.04 -7.92
CA GLU A 337 -25.45 -0.05 -8.25
C GLU A 337 -24.78 -1.36 -7.76
N GLY A 338 -25.48 -2.19 -6.98
CA GLY A 338 -24.94 -3.44 -6.43
C GLY A 338 -23.89 -3.26 -5.32
N LEU A 339 -23.71 -2.05 -4.79
CA LEU A 339 -22.77 -1.73 -3.70
C LEU A 339 -23.14 -2.44 -2.39
N ILE A 340 -24.43 -2.66 -2.15
CA ILE A 340 -24.95 -3.46 -1.05
C ILE A 340 -25.66 -4.67 -1.68
N SER A 341 -25.05 -5.86 -1.58
CA SER A 341 -25.67 -7.08 -2.08
C SER A 341 -26.99 -7.38 -1.36
N SER A 342 -27.93 -8.05 -2.02
CA SER A 342 -29.23 -8.42 -1.45
C SER A 342 -29.09 -9.19 -0.12
N SER A 343 -28.02 -9.98 0.03
CA SER A 343 -27.66 -10.68 1.27
C SER A 343 -27.19 -9.75 2.40
N GLN A 344 -26.51 -8.65 2.08
CA GLN A 344 -26.15 -7.61 3.06
C GLN A 344 -27.36 -6.74 3.42
N MET A 345 -28.24 -6.46 2.45
CA MET A 345 -29.50 -5.76 2.69
C MET A 345 -30.40 -6.57 3.63
N PHE A 346 -30.67 -7.84 3.30
CA PHE A 346 -31.41 -8.78 4.15
C PHE A 346 -30.83 -8.84 5.57
N LYS A 347 -29.51 -9.01 5.71
CA LYS A 347 -28.83 -9.08 7.01
C LYS A 347 -28.89 -7.76 7.79
N GLY A 348 -28.99 -6.62 7.10
CA GLY A 348 -29.19 -5.31 7.71
C GLY A 348 -30.59 -5.14 8.30
N PHE A 349 -31.63 -5.55 7.56
CA PHE A 349 -33.01 -5.59 8.03
C PHE A 349 -33.20 -6.59 9.17
N ALA A 350 -32.69 -7.82 9.05
CA ALA A 350 -32.80 -8.85 10.08
C ALA A 350 -32.12 -8.41 11.40
N ARG A 351 -30.92 -7.83 11.32
CA ARG A 351 -30.24 -7.27 12.51
C ARG A 351 -30.91 -6.01 13.05
N LEU A 352 -31.80 -5.35 12.32
CA LEU A 352 -32.67 -4.31 12.88
C LEU A 352 -33.83 -4.96 13.64
N GLU A 353 -34.51 -5.94 13.03
CA GLU A 353 -35.62 -6.73 13.59
C GLU A 353 -35.25 -7.31 14.97
N GLU A 354 -34.09 -7.97 15.07
CA GLU A 354 -33.47 -8.48 16.31
C GLU A 354 -33.34 -7.44 17.45
N SER A 355 -33.34 -6.14 17.13
CA SER A 355 -33.14 -5.04 18.09
C SER A 355 -34.33 -4.08 18.20
N LEU A 356 -35.49 -4.41 17.63
CA LEU A 356 -36.69 -3.56 17.70
C LEU A 356 -37.27 -3.45 19.11
N ASP A 357 -37.01 -4.41 20.00
CA ASP A 357 -37.42 -4.34 21.40
C ASP A 357 -36.62 -3.28 22.17
N ASP A 358 -35.28 -3.32 22.08
CA ASP A 358 -34.41 -2.31 22.70
C ASP A 358 -34.63 -0.93 22.07
N LEU A 359 -34.73 -0.84 20.74
CA LEU A 359 -34.98 0.42 20.02
C LEU A 359 -36.34 1.03 20.36
N ALA A 360 -37.34 0.22 20.76
CA ALA A 360 -38.64 0.71 21.19
C ALA A 360 -38.62 1.41 22.57
N LEU A 361 -37.53 1.26 23.35
CA LEU A 361 -37.32 2.00 24.60
C LEU A 361 -37.02 3.48 24.34
N ASP A 362 -36.21 3.76 23.31
CA ASP A 362 -35.86 5.13 22.88
C ASP A 362 -36.88 5.70 21.89
N ILE A 363 -37.42 4.87 20.98
CA ILE A 363 -38.33 5.27 19.90
C ILE A 363 -39.63 4.42 20.00
N PRO A 364 -40.66 4.87 20.74
CA PRO A 364 -41.89 4.08 20.94
C PRO A 364 -42.64 3.66 19.66
N SER A 365 -42.37 4.30 18.52
CA SER A 365 -42.91 3.95 17.20
C SER A 365 -42.03 3.02 16.36
N ALA A 366 -40.85 2.58 16.83
CA ALA A 366 -39.91 1.78 16.03
C ALA A 366 -40.56 0.55 15.38
N LYS A 367 -41.33 -0.23 16.17
CA LYS A 367 -42.05 -1.41 15.68
C LYS A 367 -43.10 -1.10 14.62
N THR A 368 -43.82 0.03 14.73
CA THR A 368 -44.80 0.42 13.72
C THR A 368 -44.14 0.97 12.46
N MET A 369 -43.02 1.68 12.59
CA MET A 369 -42.23 2.18 11.45
C MET A 369 -41.58 1.03 10.67
N PHE A 370 -40.99 0.04 11.35
CA PHE A 370 -40.44 -1.15 10.69
C PHE A 370 -41.51 -1.92 9.90
N ARG A 371 -42.70 -2.10 10.49
CA ARG A 371 -43.86 -2.74 9.85
C ARG A 371 -44.34 -2.02 8.57
N SER A 372 -44.21 -0.69 8.48
CA SER A 372 -44.48 0.04 7.24
C SER A 372 -43.31 0.05 6.25
N LEU A 373 -42.06 -0.05 6.73
CA LEU A 373 -40.86 0.08 5.91
C LEU A 373 -40.51 -1.21 5.15
N VAL A 374 -40.70 -2.40 5.74
CA VAL A 374 -40.44 -3.68 5.04
C VAL A 374 -41.27 -3.82 3.75
N PRO A 375 -42.61 -3.59 3.73
CA PRO A 375 -43.39 -3.62 2.50
C PRO A 375 -43.00 -2.54 1.48
N MET A 376 -42.58 -1.35 1.93
CA MET A 376 -42.06 -0.28 1.08
C MET A 376 -40.78 -0.75 0.36
N ALA A 377 -39.77 -1.21 1.10
CA ALA A 377 -38.48 -1.63 0.53
C ALA A 377 -38.61 -2.83 -0.45
N ILE A 378 -39.61 -3.70 -0.26
CA ILE A 378 -39.93 -4.79 -1.21
C ILE A 378 -40.64 -4.23 -2.46
N THR A 379 -41.53 -3.25 -2.31
CA THR A 379 -42.24 -2.61 -3.44
C THR A 379 -41.30 -1.76 -4.30
N GLU A 380 -40.32 -1.12 -3.67
CA GLU A 380 -39.25 -0.34 -4.29
C GLU A 380 -38.07 -1.22 -4.76
N GLY A 381 -38.13 -2.54 -4.55
CA GLY A 381 -37.22 -3.53 -5.13
C GLY A 381 -35.84 -3.67 -4.49
N TRP A 382 -35.51 -2.89 -3.44
CA TRP A 382 -34.21 -2.97 -2.76
C TRP A 382 -34.15 -4.07 -1.68
N LEU A 383 -35.29 -4.58 -1.20
CA LEU A 383 -35.38 -5.77 -0.34
C LEU A 383 -36.08 -6.93 -1.07
N ASP A 384 -35.51 -8.14 -1.00
CA ASP A 384 -36.08 -9.32 -1.65
C ASP A 384 -37.35 -9.84 -0.93
N ALA A 385 -38.38 -10.22 -1.69
CA ALA A 385 -39.66 -10.70 -1.17
C ALA A 385 -39.60 -12.04 -0.40
N SER A 386 -38.44 -12.71 -0.38
CA SER A 386 -38.14 -13.82 0.55
C SER A 386 -38.10 -13.37 2.02
N TYR A 387 -37.80 -12.10 2.31
CA TYR A 387 -37.73 -11.58 3.69
C TYR A 387 -38.98 -11.90 4.51
N CYS A 388 -40.16 -11.64 3.94
CA CYS A 388 -41.44 -11.92 4.61
C CYS A 388 -41.72 -13.41 4.84
N LYS A 389 -41.04 -14.32 4.13
CA LYS A 389 -41.21 -15.78 4.34
C LYS A 389 -40.41 -16.27 5.53
N ASP A 390 -39.21 -15.73 5.73
CA ASP A 390 -38.34 -16.11 6.85
C ASP A 390 -38.76 -15.41 8.16
N SER A 391 -39.15 -14.13 8.12
CA SER A 391 -39.75 -13.45 9.29
C SER A 391 -41.05 -14.14 9.75
N ALA A 392 -41.90 -14.60 8.80
CA ALA A 392 -43.09 -15.38 9.13
C ALA A 392 -42.80 -16.76 9.77
N MET A 393 -41.61 -17.33 9.58
CA MET A 393 -41.16 -18.55 10.26
C MET A 393 -40.61 -18.26 11.67
N ASN A 394 -40.14 -17.04 11.94
CA ASN A 394 -39.58 -16.64 13.23
C ASN A 394 -40.63 -16.05 14.21
N GLY A 395 -41.72 -15.45 13.69
CA GLY A 395 -42.94 -15.21 14.48
C GLY A 395 -43.60 -13.84 14.31
N ASP A 396 -44.82 -13.86 13.78
CA ASP A 396 -45.89 -12.86 13.97
C ASP A 396 -45.67 -11.42 13.44
N LEU A 397 -45.66 -11.29 12.10
CA LEU A 397 -45.73 -9.99 11.41
C LEU A 397 -46.78 -9.90 10.28
N CYS A 398 -47.65 -10.89 10.08
CA CYS A 398 -48.62 -10.90 8.97
C CYS A 398 -50.03 -11.36 9.39
N ASP A 399 -50.83 -10.42 9.92
CA ASP A 399 -52.29 -10.48 9.91
C ASP A 399 -52.86 -9.22 9.23
N GLY A 400 -54.05 -9.34 8.62
CA GLY A 400 -54.78 -8.26 7.96
C GLY A 400 -54.67 -8.26 6.43
N GLY A 401 -55.37 -9.17 5.74
CA GLY A 401 -55.39 -9.18 4.27
C GLY A 401 -56.45 -10.02 3.54
N ASP A 402 -57.15 -10.94 4.22
CA ASP A 402 -58.08 -11.85 3.54
C ASP A 402 -59.36 -11.12 3.08
N GLN A 403 -59.49 -10.91 1.76
CA GLN A 403 -60.77 -10.60 1.12
C GLN A 403 -61.16 -11.69 0.14
N GLU A 404 -61.93 -12.64 0.69
CA GLU A 404 -62.61 -13.72 0.00
C GLU A 404 -63.39 -13.21 -1.24
N LYS A 405 -62.87 -13.47 -2.45
CA LYS A 405 -63.64 -13.27 -3.69
C LYS A 405 -64.67 -14.39 -3.86
N VAL A 406 -65.77 -14.24 -3.15
CA VAL A 406 -66.98 -15.06 -3.27
C VAL A 406 -67.42 -15.15 -4.73
N ARG A 407 -67.70 -16.37 -5.20
CA ARG A 407 -68.17 -16.64 -6.56
C ARG A 407 -69.58 -16.09 -6.80
N ARG A 408 -69.78 -15.38 -7.91
CA ARG A 408 -70.96 -15.51 -8.79
C ARG A 408 -70.69 -14.96 -10.18
#